data_AF-J9DYY8-F1
#
_entry.id   AF-J9DYY8-F1
#
_cell.length_a   1.000
_cell.length_b   1.000
_cell.length_c   1.000
_cell.angle_alpha   90.00
_cell.angle_beta   90.00
_cell.angle_gamma   90.00
#
_symmetry.space_group_name_H-M   'P 1'
#
loop_
_entity.id
_entity.type
_entity.pdbx_description
1 polymer ?
#
loop_
_entity_poly.entity_id
_entity_poly.type
_entity_poly.pdbx_seq_one_letter_code
_entity_poly.pdbx_strand_id
1 'polypeptide(L)'
;DLGTPDDNIWPGYSNLPGPRKTTFEHHDAGELEKKFPTSLIDERGLEFIKELLTYNPAKRISAHEALAHDWFERYPPPTPPEMFPTWPAKSELGKSVVKTPITKPSSSKEIQNAKLYKELKVEPKKEAPTSFALKFDVAPKFSK
;
A
#
# COMPACT_ATOMS: atom_id res chain seq x y z
N ASP A 1 -2.79 -7.30 21.08
CA ASP A 1 -2.66 -8.53 20.26
C ASP A 1 -3.90 -9.39 20.48
N LEU A 2 -4.32 -10.20 19.52
CA LEU A 2 -5.64 -10.87 19.56
C LEU A 2 -5.62 -12.25 20.25
N GLY A 3 -4.44 -12.78 20.56
CA GLY A 3 -4.27 -14.13 21.13
C GLY A 3 -4.45 -15.25 20.10
N THR A 4 -4.17 -16.50 20.49
CA THR A 4 -4.37 -17.68 19.65
C THR A 4 -5.83 -18.14 19.76
N PRO A 5 -6.54 -18.37 18.65
CA PRO A 5 -7.93 -18.83 18.71
C PRO A 5 -8.03 -20.28 19.21
N ASP A 6 -9.01 -20.52 20.08
CA ASP A 6 -9.38 -21.87 20.56
C ASP A 6 -10.74 -22.31 20.00
N ASP A 7 -11.06 -23.60 20.16
CA ASP A 7 -12.36 -24.17 19.75
C ASP A 7 -13.57 -23.53 20.45
N ASN A 8 -13.37 -22.85 21.59
CA ASN A 8 -14.42 -22.08 22.26
C ASN A 8 -14.80 -20.81 21.47
N ILE A 9 -13.82 -20.14 20.88
CA ILE A 9 -14.01 -18.88 20.14
C ILE A 9 -14.42 -19.19 18.70
N TRP A 10 -13.76 -20.19 18.10
CA TRP A 10 -14.03 -20.67 16.76
C TRP A 10 -14.29 -22.18 16.76
N PRO A 11 -15.56 -22.61 16.87
CA PRO A 11 -15.89 -24.03 16.90
C PRO A 11 -15.45 -24.72 15.60
N GLY A 12 -14.65 -25.78 15.74
CA GLY A 12 -14.08 -26.52 14.62
C GLY A 12 -12.75 -25.96 14.12
N TYR A 13 -12.11 -25.03 14.83
CA TYR A 13 -10.78 -24.53 14.53
C TYR A 13 -9.75 -25.66 14.48
N SER A 14 -9.78 -26.57 15.46
CA SER A 14 -8.92 -27.77 15.51
C SER A 14 -9.10 -28.69 14.31
N ASN A 15 -10.24 -28.61 13.60
CA ASN A 15 -10.53 -29.40 12.41
C ASN A 15 -10.08 -28.71 11.11
N LEU A 16 -9.43 -27.55 11.16
CA LEU A 16 -8.94 -26.87 9.96
C LEU A 16 -7.60 -27.43 9.52
N PRO A 17 -7.31 -27.47 8.21
CA PRO A 17 -6.06 -28.06 7.70
C PRO A 17 -4.79 -27.33 8.17
N GLY A 18 -4.88 -26.06 8.60
CA GLY A 18 -3.74 -25.32 9.15
C GLY A 18 -3.38 -25.77 10.58
N PRO A 19 -4.28 -25.55 11.57
CA PRO A 19 -4.11 -25.99 12.96
C PRO A 19 -3.82 -27.49 13.11
N ARG A 20 -4.33 -28.34 12.20
CA ARG A 20 -4.01 -29.77 12.18
C ARG A 20 -2.57 -30.11 11.79
N LYS A 21 -1.91 -29.26 11.00
CA LYS A 21 -0.58 -29.52 10.45
C LYS A 21 0.54 -28.90 11.29
N THR A 22 0.21 -27.89 12.09
CA THR A 22 1.19 -27.11 12.85
C THR A 22 0.63 -26.78 14.22
N THR A 23 1.39 -27.08 15.27
CA THR A 23 1.10 -26.64 16.63
C THR A 23 1.47 -25.16 16.75
N PHE A 24 0.49 -24.32 17.00
CA PHE A 24 0.71 -22.91 17.32
C PHE A 24 1.00 -22.77 18.81
N GLU A 25 1.90 -21.86 19.18
CA GLU A 25 2.05 -21.46 20.58
C GLU A 25 0.78 -20.77 21.05
N HIS A 26 0.31 -21.14 22.23
CA HIS A 26 -0.87 -20.51 22.81
C HIS A 26 -0.46 -19.13 23.35
N HIS A 27 -1.10 -18.10 22.81
CA HIS A 27 -0.97 -16.74 23.31
C HIS A 27 -2.32 -16.34 23.88
N ASP A 28 -2.33 -15.89 25.13
CA ASP A 28 -3.54 -15.37 25.77
C ASP A 28 -4.11 -14.21 24.96
N ALA A 29 -5.43 -14.03 25.05
CA ALA A 29 -6.10 -12.88 24.46
C ALA A 29 -5.48 -11.59 25.02
N GLY A 30 -4.80 -10.85 24.16
CA GLY A 30 -4.17 -9.59 24.55
C GLY A 30 -5.18 -8.46 24.65
N GLU A 31 -4.79 -7.38 25.32
CA GLU A 31 -5.55 -6.14 25.35
C GLU A 31 -5.33 -5.37 24.04
N LEU A 32 -6.31 -5.47 23.13
CA LEU A 32 -6.38 -4.62 21.94
C LEU A 32 -6.40 -3.13 22.31
N GLU A 33 -6.95 -2.82 23.48
CA GLU A 33 -7.14 -1.47 24.03
C GLU A 33 -5.79 -0.78 24.29
N LYS A 34 -4.74 -1.54 24.62
CA LYS A 34 -3.38 -1.01 24.77
C LYS A 34 -2.80 -0.50 23.44
N LYS A 35 -3.21 -1.06 22.31
CA LYS A 35 -2.77 -0.63 20.97
C LYS A 35 -3.61 0.53 20.44
N PHE A 36 -4.86 0.64 20.87
CA PHE A 36 -5.80 1.66 20.48
C PHE A 36 -6.26 2.47 21.69
N PRO A 37 -5.45 3.45 22.15
CA PRO A 37 -5.82 4.27 23.30
C PRO A 37 -7.06 5.10 22.99
N THR A 38 -7.81 5.47 24.04
CA THR A 38 -9.05 6.26 23.95
C THR A 38 -8.85 7.64 23.31
N SER A 39 -7.61 8.14 23.28
CA SER A 39 -7.26 9.38 22.58
C SER A 39 -7.31 9.25 21.06
N LEU A 40 -7.20 8.03 20.52
CA LEU A 40 -7.22 7.75 19.09
C LEU A 40 -8.59 7.25 18.62
N ILE A 41 -9.24 6.39 19.42
CA ILE A 41 -10.52 5.80 19.06
C ILE A 41 -11.45 5.73 20.27
N ASP A 42 -12.72 5.96 20.01
CA ASP A 42 -13.79 5.82 21.00
C ASP A 42 -14.10 4.33 21.26
N GLU A 43 -14.79 4.04 22.36
CA GLU A 43 -15.15 2.68 22.80
C GLU A 43 -15.91 1.91 21.72
N ARG A 44 -16.88 2.55 21.05
CA ARG A 44 -17.64 1.93 19.95
C ARG A 44 -16.78 1.67 18.72
N GLY A 45 -15.77 2.49 18.48
CA GLY A 45 -14.82 2.23 17.40
C GLY A 45 -13.91 1.05 17.71
N LEU A 46 -13.53 0.91 18.98
CA LEU A 46 -12.78 -0.27 19.42
C LEU A 46 -13.64 -1.54 19.31
N GLU A 47 -14.92 -1.49 19.66
CA GLU A 47 -15.88 -2.60 19.43
C GLU A 47 -15.98 -2.96 17.95
N PHE A 48 -16.12 -1.96 17.07
CA PHE A 48 -16.14 -2.17 15.63
C PHE A 48 -14.89 -2.89 15.11
N ILE A 49 -13.70 -2.50 15.59
CA ILE A 49 -12.44 -3.17 15.26
C ILE A 49 -12.43 -4.62 15.78
N LYS A 50 -12.93 -4.86 17.00
CA LYS A 50 -13.04 -6.22 17.56
C LYS A 50 -13.95 -7.12 16.69
N GLU A 51 -15.07 -6.59 16.20
CA GLU A 51 -15.98 -7.31 15.30
C GLU A 51 -15.32 -7.63 13.95
N LEU A 52 -14.60 -6.67 13.35
CA LEU A 52 -13.85 -6.87 12.11
C LEU A 52 -12.74 -7.92 12.26
N LEU A 53 -12.08 -7.96 13.42
CA LEU A 53 -10.96 -8.85 13.70
C LEU A 53 -11.38 -10.20 14.30
N THR A 54 -12.67 -10.53 14.32
CA THR A 54 -13.17 -11.80 14.85
C THR A 54 -12.62 -12.99 14.06
N TYR A 55 -12.03 -13.96 14.75
CA TYR A 55 -11.41 -15.14 14.13
C TYR A 55 -12.40 -15.98 13.32
N ASN A 56 -13.57 -16.28 13.90
CA ASN A 56 -14.59 -17.07 13.23
C ASN A 56 -15.26 -16.24 12.11
N PRO A 57 -15.12 -16.62 10.83
CA PRO A 57 -15.69 -15.87 9.72
C PRO A 57 -17.22 -15.82 9.75
N ALA A 58 -17.89 -16.81 10.33
CA ALA A 58 -19.35 -16.83 10.44
C ALA A 58 -19.89 -15.83 11.48
N LYS A 59 -19.05 -15.41 12.43
CA LYS A 59 -19.39 -14.39 13.44
C LYS A 59 -18.81 -13.01 13.10
N ARG A 60 -17.94 -12.93 12.09
CA ARG A 60 -17.30 -11.69 11.67
C ARG A 60 -18.32 -10.81 10.96
N ILE A 61 -18.35 -9.53 11.29
CA ILE A 61 -19.27 -8.56 10.70
C ILE A 61 -19.13 -8.54 9.17
N SER A 62 -20.26 -8.50 8.47
CA SER A 62 -20.28 -8.35 7.01
C SER A 62 -20.02 -6.89 6.60
N ALA A 63 -19.59 -6.67 5.36
CA ALA A 63 -19.37 -5.30 4.87
C ALA A 63 -20.65 -4.44 4.91
N HIS A 64 -21.82 -5.07 4.70
CA HIS A 64 -23.10 -4.38 4.74
C HIS A 64 -23.46 -3.93 6.16
N GLU A 65 -23.32 -4.82 7.15
CA GLU A 65 -23.53 -4.49 8.56
C GLU A 65 -22.51 -3.48 9.06
N ALA A 66 -21.25 -3.60 8.60
CA ALA A 66 -20.18 -2.69 8.98
C ALA A 66 -20.47 -1.24 8.56
N LEU A 67 -21.06 -1.02 7.39
CA LEU A 67 -21.44 0.32 6.93
C LEU A 67 -22.55 0.95 7.77
N ALA A 68 -23.40 0.14 8.40
CA ALA A 68 -24.50 0.59 9.26
C ALA A 68 -24.08 0.72 10.74
N HIS A 69 -22.80 0.55 11.06
CA HIS A 69 -22.32 0.57 12.44
C HIS A 69 -22.27 2.00 13.01
N ASP A 70 -22.74 2.17 14.25
CA ASP A 70 -22.84 3.46 14.97
C ASP A 70 -21.55 4.29 14.98
N TRP A 71 -20.40 3.63 14.84
CA TRP A 71 -19.09 4.28 14.80
C TRP A 71 -18.99 5.33 13.68
N PHE A 72 -19.63 5.10 12.52
CA PHE A 72 -19.61 6.04 11.40
C PHE A 72 -20.52 7.26 11.60
N GLU A 73 -21.49 7.16 12.52
CA GLU A 73 -22.42 8.26 12.84
C GLU A 73 -21.92 9.12 14.02
N ARG A 74 -20.97 8.60 14.81
CA ARG A 74 -20.40 9.33 15.95
C ARG A 74 -19.46 10.45 15.53
N TYR A 75 -19.33 11.42 16.41
CA TYR A 75 -18.32 12.47 16.32
C TYR A 75 -16.94 11.92 16.74
N PRO A 76 -15.84 12.30 16.06
CA PRO A 76 -15.77 13.20 14.91
C PRO A 76 -16.24 12.54 13.60
N PRO A 77 -16.95 13.27 12.72
CA PRO A 77 -17.34 12.75 11.42
C PRO A 77 -16.09 12.45 10.57
N PRO A 78 -16.20 11.57 9.57
CA PRO A 78 -15.11 11.29 8.66
C PRO A 78 -14.64 12.57 7.96
N THR A 79 -13.32 12.77 7.91
CA THR A 79 -12.71 13.89 7.20
C THR A 79 -13.15 13.85 5.73
N PRO A 80 -13.65 14.96 5.16
CA PRO A 80 -14.02 14.99 3.75
C PRO A 80 -12.79 14.74 2.87
N PRO A 81 -12.94 14.10 1.69
CA PRO A 81 -11.81 13.74 0.83
C PRO A 81 -10.92 14.92 0.43
N GLU A 82 -11.49 16.12 0.35
CA GLU A 82 -10.79 17.36 0.03
C GLU A 82 -9.76 17.78 1.10
N MET A 83 -9.97 17.35 2.35
CA MET A 83 -9.07 17.62 3.47
C MET A 83 -8.11 16.46 3.76
N PHE A 84 -8.13 15.39 2.95
CA PHE A 84 -7.14 14.34 3.07
C PHE A 84 -5.76 14.89 2.69
N PRO A 85 -4.69 14.46 3.38
CA PRO A 85 -3.34 14.83 2.98
C PRO A 85 -3.08 14.32 1.56
N THR A 86 -2.92 15.23 0.61
CA THR A 86 -2.40 14.86 -0.70
C THR A 86 -0.95 14.46 -0.48
N TRP A 87 -0.61 13.20 -0.74
CA TRP A 87 0.78 12.79 -0.82
C TRP A 87 1.24 13.14 -2.23
N PRO A 88 1.88 14.30 -2.46
CA PRO A 88 2.29 14.65 -3.81
C PRO A 88 3.21 13.55 -4.32
N ALA A 89 2.98 13.09 -5.54
CA ALA A 89 3.86 12.09 -6.12
C ALA A 89 5.28 12.67 -6.17
N LYS A 90 6.30 11.87 -5.86
CA LYS A 90 7.71 12.35 -5.88
C LYS A 90 8.10 12.97 -7.23
N SER A 91 7.43 12.56 -8.31
CA SER A 91 7.56 13.14 -9.66
C SER A 91 6.98 14.56 -9.78
N GLU A 92 6.00 14.93 -8.96
CA GLU A 92 5.36 16.27 -8.94
C GLU A 92 6.20 17.30 -8.18
N LEU A 93 7.13 16.86 -7.30
CA LEU A 93 8.12 17.73 -6.66
C LEU A 93 9.33 18.02 -7.56
N GLY A 94 9.39 17.39 -8.74
CA GLY A 94 10.34 17.73 -9.78
C GLY A 94 9.93 19.04 -10.44
N LYS A 95 10.81 20.05 -10.35
CA LYS A 95 10.78 21.30 -11.12
C LYS A 95 10.13 21.04 -12.48
N SER A 96 9.07 21.81 -12.80
CA SER A 96 8.41 21.84 -14.10
C SER A 96 9.41 21.45 -15.19
N VAL A 97 9.17 20.32 -15.86
CA VAL A 97 9.92 19.98 -17.07
C VAL A 97 9.61 21.12 -18.02
N VAL A 98 10.54 22.06 -18.12
CA VAL A 98 10.51 23.12 -19.10
C VAL A 98 10.27 22.40 -20.42
N LYS A 99 9.18 22.74 -21.11
CA LYS A 99 8.90 22.27 -22.47
C LYS A 99 9.91 22.92 -23.42
N THR A 100 11.19 22.61 -23.28
CA THR A 100 12.18 22.92 -24.30
C THR A 100 12.07 21.83 -25.37
N PRO A 101 12.03 22.22 -26.65
CA PRO A 101 12.15 21.25 -27.74
C PRO A 101 13.47 20.48 -27.54
N ILE A 102 13.42 19.16 -27.79
CA ILE A 102 14.56 18.25 -27.67
C ILE A 102 15.68 18.75 -28.59
N THR A 103 16.63 19.50 -28.03
CA THR A 103 17.96 19.68 -28.61
C THR A 103 18.90 18.74 -27.87
N LYS A 104 19.56 17.87 -28.66
CA LYS A 104 20.54 16.84 -28.29
C LYS A 104 21.43 17.28 -27.11
N PRO A 105 21.74 16.38 -26.15
CA PRO A 105 22.63 16.72 -25.05
C PRO A 105 24.00 17.13 -25.57
N SER A 106 24.43 18.30 -25.09
CA SER A 106 25.68 18.99 -25.37
C SER A 106 26.93 18.12 -25.12
N SER A 107 27.88 18.23 -26.05
CA SER A 107 29.04 17.38 -26.32
C SER A 107 30.16 17.36 -25.26
N SER A 108 29.95 17.85 -24.05
CA SER A 108 31.07 18.07 -23.11
C SER A 108 31.50 16.82 -22.35
N LYS A 109 30.57 15.88 -22.08
CA LYS A 109 30.88 14.65 -21.30
C LYS A 109 31.50 13.54 -22.14
N GLU A 110 31.16 13.48 -23.43
CA GLU A 110 31.72 12.48 -24.36
C GLU A 110 33.21 12.73 -24.64
N ILE A 111 33.65 13.98 -24.72
CA ILE A 111 35.04 14.34 -25.03
C ILE A 111 35.99 13.90 -23.91
N GLN A 112 35.58 14.04 -22.64
CA GLN A 112 36.41 13.63 -21.49
C GLN A 112 36.53 12.10 -21.40
N ASN A 113 35.43 11.39 -21.62
CA ASN A 113 35.41 9.92 -21.60
C ASN A 113 36.22 9.33 -22.76
N ALA A 114 36.13 9.91 -23.96
CA ALA A 114 36.92 9.48 -25.12
C ALA A 114 38.44 9.59 -24.88
N LYS A 115 38.89 10.64 -24.17
CA LYS A 115 40.31 10.81 -23.81
C LYS A 115 40.78 9.70 -22.86
N LEU A 116 39.94 9.33 -21.90
CA LEU A 116 40.20 8.28 -20.90
C LEU A 116 40.29 6.88 -21.54
N TYR A 117 39.38 6.53 -22.45
CA TYR A 117 39.41 5.23 -23.14
C TYR A 117 40.67 5.05 -24.01
N LYS A 118 41.15 6.13 -24.62
CA LYS A 118 42.38 6.13 -25.43
C LYS A 118 43.63 5.90 -24.56
N GLU A 119 43.63 6.44 -23.35
CA GLU A 119 44.73 6.28 -22.38
C GLU A 119 44.79 4.86 -21.80
N LEU A 120 43.61 4.29 -21.50
CA LEU A 120 43.47 2.94 -20.92
C LEU A 120 43.50 1.80 -21.95
N LYS A 121 43.57 2.07 -23.26
CA LYS A 121 43.49 1.08 -24.36
C LYS A 121 42.28 0.13 -24.22
N VAL A 122 41.13 0.66 -23.82
CA VAL A 122 39.89 -0.11 -23.66
C VAL A 122 38.91 0.29 -24.76
N GLU A 123 38.42 -0.69 -25.51
CA GLU A 123 37.37 -0.50 -26.51
C GLU A 123 36.02 -0.16 -25.82
N PRO A 124 35.30 0.89 -26.24
CA PRO A 124 34.04 1.26 -25.63
C PRO A 124 32.96 0.21 -25.94
N LYS A 125 32.33 -0.35 -24.90
CA LYS A 125 31.15 -1.21 -25.08
C LYS A 125 30.01 -0.36 -25.62
N LYS A 126 29.48 -0.73 -26.80
CA LYS A 126 28.23 -0.18 -27.34
C LYS A 126 27.07 -0.69 -26.50
N GLU A 127 26.67 0.07 -25.49
CA GLU A 127 25.43 -0.22 -24.77
C GLU A 127 24.26 0.31 -25.60
N ALA A 128 23.41 -0.61 -26.08
CA ALA A 128 22.16 -0.24 -26.71
C ALA A 128 21.27 0.43 -25.65
N PRO A 129 20.62 1.58 -25.96
CA PRO A 129 19.73 2.22 -25.01
C PRO A 129 18.51 1.32 -24.80
N THR A 130 18.45 0.64 -23.65
CA THR A 130 17.24 -0.08 -23.18
C THR A 130 16.20 0.95 -22.74
N SER A 131 15.65 1.68 -23.70
CA SER A 131 14.50 2.55 -23.50
C SER A 131 13.23 1.72 -23.58
N PHE A 132 12.56 1.52 -22.45
CA PHE A 132 11.23 0.92 -22.39
C PHE A 132 10.21 2.02 -22.73
N ALA A 133 9.61 1.97 -23.92
CA ALA A 133 8.56 2.90 -24.32
C ALA A 133 7.19 2.36 -23.91
N LEU A 134 6.56 2.97 -22.90
CA LEU A 134 5.14 2.74 -22.60
C LEU A 134 4.31 3.38 -23.72
N LYS A 135 3.69 2.53 -24.56
CA LYS A 135 2.69 2.95 -25.54
C LYS A 135 1.33 2.94 -24.83
N PHE A 136 0.76 4.11 -24.58
CA PHE A 136 -0.66 4.20 -24.22
C PHE A 136 -1.47 4.11 -25.51
N ASP A 137 -2.43 3.19 -25.55
CA ASP A 137 -3.40 3.13 -26.64
C ASP A 137 -4.17 4.46 -26.73
N VAL A 138 -4.33 4.94 -27.95
CA VAL A 138 -5.16 6.11 -28.25
C VAL A 138 -6.61 5.73 -27.96
N ALA A 139 -7.27 6.48 -27.08
CA ALA A 139 -8.67 6.25 -26.74
C ALA A 139 -9.56 6.29 -28.01
N PRO A 140 -10.52 5.34 -28.17
CA PRO A 140 -11.41 5.32 -29.32
C PRO A 140 -12.27 6.59 -29.35
N LYS A 141 -12.25 7.29 -30.48
CA LYS A 141 -13.13 8.43 -30.73
C LYS A 141 -14.54 7.90 -31.02
N PHE A 142 -15.46 8.12 -30.08
CA PHE A 142 -16.88 7.94 -30.36
C PHE A 142 -17.39 9.17 -31.12
N SER A 143 -17.80 8.98 -32.38
CA SER A 143 -18.68 9.92 -33.10
C SER A 143 -20.01 9.21 -33.34
N LYS A 144 -21.11 9.95 -33.21
CA LYS A 144 -22.37 9.60 -33.88
C LYS A 144 -22.24 9.86 -35.38
#